data_AF-A0A7V9V8B4-F1
#
_entry.id   AF-A0A7V9V8B4-F1
#
_cell.length_a   1.000
_cell.length_b   1.000
_cell.length_c   1.000
_cell.angle_alpha   90.00
_cell.angle_beta   90.00
_cell.angle_gamma   90.00
#
_symmetry.space_group_name_H-M   'P 1'
#
loop_
_entity.id
_entity.type
_entity.pdbx_description
1 polymer ?
#
loop_
_entity_poly.entity_id
_entity_poly.type
_entity_poly.pdbx_seq_one_letter_code
_entity_poly.pdbx_strand_id
1 'polypeptide(L)' 'MGDYIDSDATGLTLIPGVWVAGNVTDPKAQVISSAAAGVTAGAAINADLIADEVQLAVAARRDPSPGSK' A
#
# COMPACT_ATOMS: atom_id res chain seq x y z
N MET A 1 16.25 -22.01 7.10
CA MET A 1 15.37 -20.82 7.20
C MET A 1 14.24 -21.07 6.22
N GLY A 2 12.99 -20.83 6.61
CA GLY A 2 11.82 -21.07 5.73
C GLY A 2 11.71 -20.03 4.62
N ASP A 3 10.71 -20.23 3.75
CA ASP A 3 10.38 -19.30 2.67
C ASP A 3 9.74 -18.02 3.24
N TYR A 4 10.03 -16.88 2.60
CA TYR A 4 9.46 -15.57 2.92
C TYR A 4 9.14 -14.82 1.61
N ILE A 5 8.28 -13.82 1.70
CA ILE A 5 7.85 -13.01 0.55
C ILE A 5 8.75 -11.79 0.43
N ASP A 6 9.36 -11.62 -0.74
CA ASP A 6 10.13 -10.41 -1.08
C ASP A 6 9.20 -9.20 -1.20
N SER A 7 9.65 -8.09 -0.62
CA SER A 7 8.98 -6.79 -0.69
C SER A 7 9.99 -5.66 -0.57
N ASP A 8 9.58 -4.45 -0.92
CA ASP A 8 10.36 -3.27 -0.58
C ASP A 8 10.31 -2.95 0.94
N ALA A 9 10.96 -1.84 1.33
CA ALA A 9 11.03 -1.40 2.73
C ALA A 9 9.67 -1.01 3.33
N THR A 10 8.66 -0.74 2.49
CA THR A 10 7.28 -0.45 2.93
C THR A 10 6.40 -1.69 3.01
N GLY A 11 6.89 -2.83 2.50
CA GLY A 11 6.12 -4.06 2.38
C GLY A 11 5.47 -4.26 1.02
N LEU A 12 5.69 -3.38 0.04
CA LEU A 12 5.09 -3.52 -1.30
C LEU A 12 5.74 -4.68 -2.05
N THR A 13 4.91 -5.59 -2.55
CA THR A 13 5.36 -6.73 -3.38
C THR A 13 5.51 -6.31 -4.84
N LEU A 14 5.97 -7.25 -5.68
CA LEU A 14 5.96 -7.07 -7.14
C LEU A 14 4.53 -7.01 -7.73
N ILE A 15 3.52 -7.40 -6.98
CA ILE A 15 2.12 -7.28 -7.40
C ILE A 15 1.61 -5.91 -6.96
N PRO A 16 1.23 -5.04 -7.92
CA PRO A 16 0.70 -3.72 -7.60
C PRO A 16 -0.50 -3.82 -6.66
N GLY A 17 -0.54 -2.97 -5.64
CA GLY A 17 -1.63 -2.95 -4.67
C GLY A 17 -1.57 -4.04 -3.58
N VAL A 18 -0.50 -4.85 -3.53
CA VAL A 18 -0.35 -5.93 -2.53
C VAL A 18 0.84 -5.68 -1.63
N TRP A 19 0.57 -5.54 -0.32
CA TRP A 19 1.56 -5.39 0.73
C TRP A 19 1.62 -6.59 1.66
N VAL A 20 2.80 -6.82 2.22
CA VAL A 20 3.09 -7.84 3.24
C VAL A 20 3.83 -7.21 4.42
N ALA A 21 3.61 -7.75 5.63
CA ALA A 21 4.21 -7.21 6.84
C ALA A 21 4.48 -8.29 7.89
N GLY A 22 5.56 -8.11 8.66
CA GLY A 22 5.91 -8.98 9.78
C GLY A 22 6.58 -10.28 9.35
N ASN A 23 6.29 -11.38 10.05
CA ASN A 23 7.06 -12.62 9.91
C ASN A 23 7.04 -13.25 8.51
N VAL A 24 6.07 -12.88 7.68
CA VAL A 24 5.98 -13.32 6.28
C VAL A 24 7.08 -12.70 5.40
N THR A 25 7.67 -11.57 5.81
CA THR A 25 8.81 -10.92 5.13
C THR A 25 10.13 -11.14 5.87
N ASP A 26 10.10 -11.26 7.21
CA ASP A 26 11.25 -11.62 8.03
C ASP A 26 10.84 -12.67 9.08
N PRO A 27 11.09 -13.97 8.84
CA PRO A 27 10.72 -15.04 9.77
C PRO A 27 11.27 -14.90 11.20
N LYS A 28 12.30 -14.08 11.42
CA LYS A 28 12.92 -13.84 12.74
C LYS A 28 12.30 -12.66 13.48
N ALA A 29 11.47 -11.86 12.82
CA ALA A 29 10.84 -10.69 13.40
C ALA A 29 10.07 -11.06 14.67
N GLN A 30 10.34 -10.33 15.75
CA GLN A 30 9.59 -10.46 16.99
C GLN A 30 8.32 -9.62 16.91
N VAL A 31 7.36 -9.88 17.80
CA VAL A 31 6.01 -9.29 17.76
C VAL A 31 6.02 -7.76 17.55
N ILE A 32 6.89 -7.03 18.26
CA ILE A 32 6.98 -5.57 18.13
C ILE A 32 7.51 -5.14 16.76
N SER A 33 8.53 -5.82 16.23
CA SER A 33 9.05 -5.56 14.88
C SER A 33 7.99 -5.87 13.81
N SER A 34 7.23 -6.95 13.99
CA SER A 34 6.13 -7.30 13.08
C SER A 34 4.99 -6.29 13.12
N ALA A 35 4.65 -5.79 14.31
CA ALA A 35 3.67 -4.71 14.45
C ALA A 35 4.16 -3.41 13.80
N ALA A 36 5.44 -3.05 13.97
CA ALA A 36 6.03 -1.88 13.33
C ALA A 36 6.01 -1.99 11.80
N ALA A 37 6.32 -3.17 11.24
CA ALA A 37 6.16 -3.42 9.81
C ALA A 37 4.71 -3.25 9.35
N GLY A 38 3.74 -3.69 10.16
CA GLY A 38 2.31 -3.46 9.90
C GLY A 38 1.92 -1.98 9.87
N VAL A 39 2.48 -1.16 10.77
CA VAL A 39 2.26 0.30 10.76
C VAL A 39 2.82 0.92 9.48
N THR A 40 4.04 0.53 9.09
CA THR A 40 4.66 1.01 7.84
C THR A 40 3.83 0.65 6.61
N ALA A 41 3.43 -0.61 6.48
CA ALA A 41 2.60 -1.08 5.37
C ALA A 41 1.24 -0.36 5.35
N GLY A 42 0.59 -0.19 6.49
CA GLY A 42 -0.68 0.53 6.60
C GLY A 42 -0.56 2.01 6.18
N ALA A 43 0.52 2.68 6.57
CA ALA A 43 0.78 4.05 6.14
C ALA A 43 1.01 4.15 4.62
N ALA A 44 1.75 3.19 4.04
CA ALA A 44 1.99 3.14 2.60
C ALA A 44 0.71 2.89 1.81
N ILE A 45 -0.11 1.91 2.23
CA ILE A 45 -1.44 1.64 1.65
C ILE A 45 -2.30 2.91 1.68
N ASN A 46 -2.36 3.59 2.83
CA ASN A 46 -3.17 4.80 2.95
C ASN A 46 -2.68 5.92 2.03
N ALA A 47 -1.37 6.11 1.91
CA ALA A 47 -0.80 7.10 1.01
C ALA A 47 -1.10 6.79 -0.46
N ASP A 48 -1.02 5.52 -0.86
CA ASP A 48 -1.33 5.07 -2.22
C ASP A 48 -2.81 5.32 -2.57
N LEU A 49 -3.72 4.94 -1.68
CA LEU A 49 -5.16 5.20 -1.85
C LEU A 49 -5.48 6.70 -1.93
N ILE A 50 -4.85 7.53 -1.10
CA ILE A 50 -5.02 8.99 -1.17
C ILE A 50 -4.54 9.52 -2.52
N ALA A 51 -3.42 9.01 -3.05
CA ALA A 51 -2.91 9.42 -4.35
C ALA A 51 -3.91 9.08 -5.46
N ASP A 52 -4.47 7.87 -5.45
CA ASP A 52 -5.50 7.43 -6.39
C ASP A 52 -6.77 8.31 -6.32
N GLU A 53 -7.27 8.56 -5.11
CA GLU A 53 -8.43 9.45 -4.88
C GLU A 53 -8.19 10.86 -5.42
N VAL A 54 -6.98 11.40 -5.22
CA VAL A 54 -6.59 12.72 -5.74
C VAL A 54 -6.58 12.72 -7.26
N GLN A 55 -6.02 11.69 -7.91
CA GLN A 55 -6.03 11.61 -9.38
C GLN A 55 -7.45 11.55 -9.94
N LEU A 56 -8.33 10.75 -9.34
CA LEU A 56 -9.73 10.66 -9.73
C LEU A 56 -10.46 12.01 -9.57
N ALA A 57 -10.25 12.69 -8.45
CA ALA A 57 -10.86 14.00 -8.20
C ALA A 57 -10.37 15.07 -9.19
N VAL A 58 -9.07 15.06 -9.53
CA VAL A 58 -8.50 15.98 -10.52
C VAL A 58 -9.03 15.68 -11.92
N ALA A 59 -9.18 14.42 -12.31
CA ALA A 59 -9.77 14.03 -13.60
C ALA A 59 -11.23 14.49 -13.70
N ALA A 60 -12.04 14.22 -12.67
CA ALA A 60 -13.45 14.64 -12.62
C ALA A 60 -13.62 16.17 -12.66
N ARG A 61 -12.68 16.93 -12.09
CA ARG A 61 -12.64 18.40 -12.20
C ARG A 61 -12.29 18.90 -13.59
N ARG A 62 -11.44 18.16 -14.33
CA ARG A 62 -10.92 18.56 -15.65
C ARG A 62 -11.90 18.27 -16.77
N ASP A 63 -12.76 17.28 -16.64
CA ASP A 63 -13.86 17.01 -17.58
C ASP A 63 -15.04 17.94 -17.26
N PRO A 64 -15.25 19.04 -18.00
CA PRO A 64 -16.26 20.05 -17.68
C PRO A 64 -17.60 19.72 -18.33
N SER A 65 -17.85 18.46 -18.74
CA SER A 65 -19.04 18.06 -19.49
C SER A 65 -20.29 18.51 -18.72
N PRO A 66 -21.02 19.54 -19.22
CA PRO A 66 -22.26 19.95 -18.61
C PRO A 66 -23.23 18.79 -18.78
N GLY A 67 -23.97 18.47 -17.72
CA GLY A 67 -24.99 17.42 -17.75
C GLY A 67 -25.86 17.55 -18.99
N SER A 68 -25.78 16.54 -19.86
CA SER A 68 -26.83 16.30 -20.82
C SER A 68 -27.97 15.60 -20.08
N LYS A 69 -29.10 16.33 -20.01
CA LYS A 69 -30.42 16.04 -19.42
C LYS A 69 -30.66 16.54 -18.00
#